data_AF-A0A3B4GWP2-F1
#
_entry.id   AF-A0A3B4GWP2-F1
#
_cell.length_a   1.000
_cell.length_b   1.000
_cell.length_c   1.000
_cell.angle_alpha   90.00
_cell.angle_beta   90.00
_cell.angle_gamma   90.00
#
_symmetry.space_group_name_H-M   'P 1'
#
loop_
_entity.id
_entity.type
_entity.pdbx_description
1 polymer ?
#
loop_
_entity_poly.entity_id
_entity_poly.type
_entity_poly.pdbx_seq_one_letter_code
_entity_poly.pdbx_strand_id
1 'polypeptide(L)'
;MTVEWSRPDLDLRLVHVWPERPELQNPSYKGRTSLFINEMKNGELSLKISRVKPSDEGKYRCFVPDLRKDSNVQLVVSKWMSKFFSFFY
;
A
#
# COMPACT_ATOMS: atom_id res chain seq x y z
N MET A 1 -7.30 -16.53 5.40
CA MET A 1 -7.43 -15.41 4.45
C MET A 1 -6.06 -14.83 4.18
N THR A 2 -5.67 -14.82 2.90
CA THR A 2 -4.45 -14.14 2.43
C THR A 2 -4.83 -12.88 1.65
N VAL A 3 -4.06 -11.80 1.82
CA VAL A 3 -4.23 -10.56 1.05
C VAL A 3 -2.87 -10.11 0.53
N GLU A 4 -2.80 -9.80 -0.76
CA GLU A 4 -1.58 -9.38 -1.43
C GLU A 4 -1.79 -7.99 -2.03
N TRP A 5 -0.99 -7.03 -1.58
CA TRP A 5 -0.85 -5.74 -2.23
C TRP A 5 0.40 -5.74 -3.09
N SER A 6 0.24 -5.39 -4.36
CA SER A 6 1.34 -5.36 -5.32
C SER A 6 1.32 -4.11 -6.19
N ARG A 7 2.48 -3.76 -6.73
CA ARG A 7 2.68 -2.71 -7.73
C ARG A 7 3.14 -3.33 -9.04
N PRO A 8 2.31 -3.31 -10.11
CA PRO A 8 2.66 -3.96 -11.37
C PRO A 8 3.90 -3.39 -12.07
N ASP A 9 4.24 -2.13 -11.78
CA ASP A 9 5.31 -1.35 -12.39
C ASP A 9 6.70 -1.56 -11.74
N LEU A 10 6.78 -2.33 -10.64
CA LEU A 10 8.05 -2.67 -9.99
C LEU A 10 8.50 -4.08 -10.41
N ASP A 11 9.81 -4.33 -10.39
CA ASP A 11 10.35 -5.70 -10.58
C ASP A 11 9.96 -6.60 -9.41
N LEU A 12 10.24 -6.13 -8.19
CA LEU A 12 9.72 -6.72 -6.95
C LEU A 12 8.36 -6.11 -6.64
N ARG A 13 7.31 -6.73 -7.15
CA ARG A 13 5.94 -6.19 -7.13
C ARG A 13 5.30 -6.18 -5.75
N LEU A 14 5.66 -7.10 -4.85
CA LEU A 14 4.96 -7.26 -3.58
C LEU A 14 5.22 -6.09 -2.64
N VAL A 15 4.18 -5.28 -2.41
CA VAL A 15 4.21 -4.14 -1.51
C VAL A 15 3.88 -4.55 -0.09
N HIS A 16 2.90 -5.43 0.11
CA HIS A 16 2.52 -5.95 1.42
C HIS A 16 1.80 -7.28 1.26
N VAL A 17 1.92 -8.15 2.25
CA VAL A 17 1.21 -9.44 2.28
C VAL A 17 0.73 -9.71 3.69
N TRP A 18 -0.50 -10.22 3.79
CA TRP A 18 -1.09 -10.71 5.03
C TRP A 18 -1.42 -12.20 4.88
N PRO A 19 -1.08 -13.07 5.85
CA PRO A 19 -0.21 -12.79 7.01
C PRO A 19 1.20 -12.33 6.62
N GLU A 20 1.87 -11.60 7.51
CA GLU A 20 3.16 -10.94 7.19
C GLU A 20 4.25 -11.93 6.76
N ARG A 21 4.89 -11.62 5.63
CA ARG A 21 6.07 -12.31 5.07
C ARG A 21 7.11 -11.29 4.60
N PRO A 22 7.85 -10.67 5.54
CA PRO A 22 8.76 -9.54 5.25
C PRO A 22 9.93 -9.88 4.33
N GLU A 23 10.18 -11.16 4.05
CA GLU A 23 11.17 -11.68 3.11
C GLU A 23 10.72 -11.58 1.65
N LEU A 24 9.41 -11.60 1.38
CA LEU A 24 8.84 -11.47 0.03
C LEU A 24 8.57 -10.01 -0.35
N GLN A 25 8.56 -9.12 0.64
CA GLN A 25 8.18 -7.73 0.47
C GLN A 25 9.30 -6.92 -0.19
N ASN A 26 8.91 -6.03 -1.10
CA ASN A 26 9.81 -5.04 -1.69
C ASN A 26 10.47 -4.21 -0.58
N PRO A 27 11.83 -4.12 -0.55
CA PRO A 27 12.56 -3.41 0.49
C PRO A 27 12.13 -1.94 0.69
N SER A 28 11.64 -1.27 -0.36
CA SER A 28 11.19 0.13 -0.30
C SER A 28 9.94 0.33 0.56
N TYR A 29 9.18 -0.75 0.82
CA TYR A 29 7.92 -0.74 1.56
C TYR A 29 8.00 -1.43 2.91
N LYS A 30 9.07 -2.20 3.15
CA LYS A 30 9.28 -2.93 4.40
C LYS A 30 9.24 -2.00 5.61
N GLY A 31 8.46 -2.37 6.62
CA GLY A 31 8.26 -1.57 7.84
C GLY A 31 7.53 -0.24 7.62
N ARG A 32 6.97 0.01 6.42
CA ARG A 32 6.17 1.20 6.12
C ARG A 32 4.70 0.89 5.88
N THR A 33 4.36 -0.38 5.63
CA THR A 33 3.02 -0.81 5.23
C THR A 33 2.31 -1.60 6.31
N SER A 34 0.99 -1.47 6.41
CA SER A 34 0.14 -2.32 7.25
C SER A 34 -1.30 -2.40 6.72
N LEU A 35 -2.04 -3.43 7.12
CA LEU A 35 -3.51 -3.50 6.96
C LEU A 35 -4.23 -3.15 8.26
N PHE A 36 -5.51 -2.81 8.15
CA PHE A 36 -6.42 -2.64 9.29
C PHE A 36 -6.97 -3.99 9.74
N ILE A 37 -6.12 -4.80 10.38
CA ILE A 37 -6.41 -6.22 10.69
C ILE A 37 -7.78 -6.43 11.37
N ASN A 38 -8.13 -5.57 12.34
CA ASN A 38 -9.39 -5.66 13.08
C ASN A 38 -10.64 -5.40 12.20
N GLU A 39 -10.48 -4.64 11.11
CA GLU A 39 -11.55 -4.27 10.18
C GLU A 39 -11.62 -5.21 8.97
N MET A 40 -10.65 -6.10 8.77
CA MET A 40 -10.67 -7.08 7.67
C MET A 40 -11.89 -8.00 7.73
N LYS A 41 -12.38 -8.31 8.94
CA LYS A 41 -13.62 -9.08 9.13
C LYS A 41 -14.86 -8.38 8.56
N ASN A 42 -14.81 -7.06 8.43
CA ASN A 42 -15.85 -6.22 7.85
C ASN A 42 -15.60 -5.95 6.36
N GLY A 43 -14.56 -6.55 5.76
CA GLY A 43 -14.19 -6.39 4.36
C GLY A 43 -13.24 -5.22 4.08
N GLU A 44 -12.73 -4.54 5.11
CA GLU A 44 -11.77 -3.45 4.91
C GLU A 44 -10.36 -4.00 4.64
N LEU A 45 -9.88 -3.80 3.42
CA LEU A 45 -8.59 -4.30 2.95
C LEU A 45 -7.61 -3.17 2.58
N SER A 46 -7.90 -1.94 3.01
CA SER A 46 -7.08 -0.76 2.72
C SER A 46 -5.65 -0.92 3.21
N LEU A 47 -4.71 -0.58 2.33
CA LEU A 47 -3.30 -0.50 2.61
C LEU A 47 -2.96 0.86 3.22
N LYS A 48 -2.37 0.85 4.42
CA LYS A 48 -1.74 2.03 4.99
C LYS A 48 -0.25 2.05 4.61
N ILE A 49 0.23 3.16 4.07
CA ILE A 49 1.66 3.41 3.83
C ILE A 49 2.10 4.61 4.68
N SER A 50 3.12 4.43 5.51
CA SER A 50 3.68 5.47 6.38
C SER A 50 4.86 6.18 5.73
N ARG A 51 5.03 7.46 6.09
CA ARG A 51 6.07 8.35 5.52
C ARG A 51 6.06 8.32 3.99
N VAL A 52 4.90 8.58 3.38
CA VAL A 52 4.70 8.52 1.92
C VAL A 52 5.73 9.40 1.20
N LYS A 53 6.29 8.89 0.12
CA LYS A 53 7.28 9.54 -0.75
C LYS A 53 6.68 9.75 -2.14
N PRO A 54 7.16 10.72 -2.92
CA PRO A 54 6.74 10.88 -4.32
C PRO A 54 6.90 9.61 -5.17
N SER A 55 7.94 8.80 -4.88
CA SER A 55 8.17 7.51 -5.56
C SER A 55 7.11 6.44 -5.26
N ASP A 56 6.32 6.61 -4.21
CA ASP A 56 5.22 5.69 -3.91
C ASP A 56 4.01 5.93 -4.82
N GLU A 57 3.93 7.07 -5.52
CA GLU A 57 2.87 7.32 -6.50
C GLU A 57 2.81 6.22 -7.56
N GLY A 58 1.61 5.73 -7.86
CA GLY A 58 1.42 4.65 -8.82
C GLY A 58 0.16 3.83 -8.61
N LYS A 59 0.00 2.83 -9.48
CA LYS A 59 -1.12 1.90 -9.44
C LYS A 59 -0.77 0.70 -8.55
N TYR A 60 -1.65 0.41 -7.63
CA TYR A 60 -1.57 -0.72 -6.71
C TYR A 60 -2.68 -1.72 -7.03
N ARG A 61 -2.40 -2.99 -6.86
CA ARG A 61 -3.35 -4.10 -7.00
C ARG A 61 -3.48 -4.81 -5.65
N CYS A 62 -4.70 -4.85 -5.13
CA CYS A 62 -5.08 -5.72 -4.02
C CYS A 62 -5.62 -7.02 -4.60
N PHE A 63 -5.05 -8.16 -4.22
CA PHE A 63 -5.49 -9.48 -4.65
C PHE A 63 -5.79 -10.35 -3.43
N VAL A 64 -6.93 -11.04 -3.47
CA VAL A 64 -7.36 -11.99 -2.44
C VAL A 64 -7.43 -13.38 -3.09
N PRO A 65 -6.37 -14.22 -2.96
CA PRO A 65 -6.29 -15.51 -3.63
C PRO A 65 -7.47 -16.44 -3.34
N ASP A 66 -7.89 -16.50 -2.08
CA ASP A 66 -9.00 -17.35 -1.62
C ASP A 66 -10.33 -17.04 -2.35
N LEU A 67 -10.51 -15.78 -2.76
CA LEU A 67 -11.71 -15.32 -3.48
C LEU A 67 -11.48 -15.21 -4.99
N ARG A 68 -10.23 -15.37 -5.46
CA ARG A 68 -9.81 -15.08 -6.84
C ARG A 68 -10.28 -13.72 -7.35
N LYS A 69 -10.26 -12.71 -6.48
CA LYS A 69 -10.68 -11.34 -6.79
C LYS A 69 -9.53 -10.38 -6.62
N ASP A 70 -9.44 -9.41 -7.51
CA ASP A 70 -8.57 -8.26 -7.36
C ASP A 70 -9.27 -6.94 -7.62
N SER A 71 -8.71 -5.90 -7.02
CA SER A 71 -9.09 -4.51 -7.20
C SER A 71 -7.84 -3.67 -7.40
N ASN A 72 -7.95 -2.64 -8.23
CA ASN A 72 -6.86 -1.71 -8.49
C ASN A 72 -7.14 -0.35 -7.87
N VAL A 73 -6.12 0.26 -7.26
CA VAL A 73 -6.19 1.57 -6.61
C VAL A 73 -5.04 2.43 -7.11
N GLN A 74 -5.32 3.67 -7.48
CA GLN A 74 -4.29 4.65 -7.84
C GLN A 74 -3.93 5.48 -6.61
N LEU A 75 -2.67 5.44 -6.19
CA LEU A 75 -2.13 6.40 -5.23
C LEU A 75 -1.64 7.62 -5.99
N VAL A 76 -2.11 8.80 -5.61
CA VAL A 76 -1.65 10.09 -6.13
C VAL A 76 -0.97 10.83 -4.98
N VAL A 77 0.27 11.26 -5.18
CA VAL A 77 1.05 11.97 -4.16
C VAL A 77 1.16 13.43 -4.58
N SER A 78 0.35 14.29 -3.98
CA SER A 78 0.41 15.73 -4.23
C SER A 78 1.76 16.31 -3.79
N LYS A 79 2.50 16.89 -4.74
CA LYS A 79 3.84 17.49 -4.51
C LYS A 79 3.84 18.62 -3.45
N TRP A 80 2.69 19.22 -3.17
CA TRP A 80 2.52 20.36 -2.27
C TRP A 80 2.69 20.04 -0.77
N MET A 81 2.60 18.78 -0.34
CA MET A 81 2.87 18.43 1.07
C MET A 81 4.36 18.52 1.46
N SER A 82 5.25 18.64 0.47
CA SER A 82 6.71 18.67 0.68
C SER A 82 7.33 20.07 0.64
N LYS A 83 6.54 21.11 0.31
CA LYS A 83 7.01 22.50 0.25
C LYS A 83 5.99 23.43 0.91
N PHE A 84 6.23 23.76 2.17
CA PHE A 84 5.71 24.92 2.90
C PHE A 84 4.19 25.17 2.87
N PHE A 85 3.49 24.72 3.92
CA PHE A 85 2.33 25.46 4.41
C PHE A 85 2.76 26.24 5.65
N SER A 86 3.21 27.49 5.46
CA SER A 86 3.04 28.52 6.49
C SER A 86 1.76 29.26 6.15
N PHE A 87 0.71 29.03 6.95
CA PHE A 87 -0.40 29.97 7.01
C PHE A 87 0.11 31.17 7.82
N PHE A 88 0.46 32.26 7.15
CA PHE A 88 0.51 33.55 7.80
C PHE A 88 -0.94 34.05 7.88
N TYR A 89 -1.44 34.19 9.11
CA TYR A 89 -2.67 34.95 9.38
C TYR A 89 -2.38 36.44 9.24
#